data_AF-A0A2V6C9L3-F1
#
_entry.id   AF-A0A2V6C9L3-F1
#
_cell.length_a   1.000
_cell.length_b   1.000
_cell.length_c   1.000
_cell.angle_alpha   90.00
_cell.angle_beta   90.00
_cell.angle_gamma   90.00
#
_symmetry.space_group_name_H-M   'P 1'
#
loop_
_entity.id
_entity.type
_entity.pdbx_description
1 polymer ?
#
loop_
_entity_poly.entity_id
_entity_poly.type
_entity_poly.pdbx_seq_one_letter_code
_entity_poly.pdbx_strand_id
1 'polypeptide(L)'
;YYPMALIGQLVWGDLEFGKKGEGIGRNSYFSRLVTQQITKVVNITPLLNHNLVGVSGALWGLAMSSVDNTLRFENDPDRLASAVPEILVRPIIDDRIALGDRVALNIVDALICQYQGEDRTMLHFSVELNQLWFSTDAVALDVLSAQEIDRQRKASKAPEAKTNLELYQNAALLEIGVSDARNIDVTRLP
;
A
#
# COMPACT_ATOMS: atom_id res chain seq x y z
N TYR A 1 12.27 -7.13 11.73
CA TYR A 1 11.17 -7.97 11.23
C TYR A 1 9.87 -7.49 11.85
N TYR A 2 8.74 -7.85 11.24
CA TYR A 2 7.39 -7.60 11.74
C TYR A 2 6.77 -8.92 12.26
N PRO A 3 6.52 -9.04 13.57
CA PRO A 3 5.89 -10.22 14.15
C PRO A 3 4.37 -10.14 14.09
N MET A 4 3.70 -11.28 13.87
CA MET A 4 2.26 -11.42 14.09
C MET A 4 1.97 -12.83 14.60
N ALA A 5 0.99 -12.99 15.49
CA ALA A 5 0.57 -14.29 16.03
C ALA A 5 -0.22 -15.14 15.00
N LEU A 6 0.26 -15.15 13.75
CA LEU A 6 -0.32 -15.81 12.59
C LEU A 6 0.80 -16.50 11.81
N ILE A 7 0.67 -17.81 11.63
CA ILE A 7 1.62 -18.62 10.86
C ILE A 7 1.24 -18.53 9.38
N GLY A 8 2.16 -18.01 8.56
CA GLY A 8 2.01 -17.97 7.12
C GLY A 8 2.47 -19.25 6.42
N GLN A 9 1.93 -19.49 5.22
CA GLN A 9 2.45 -20.51 4.32
C GLN A 9 3.68 -19.94 3.59
N LEU A 10 4.86 -20.33 4.03
CA LEU A 10 6.11 -19.85 3.45
C LEU A 10 6.29 -20.36 2.02
N VAL A 11 6.73 -19.48 1.13
CA VAL A 11 7.02 -19.76 -0.28
C VAL A 11 8.50 -19.52 -0.61
N TRP A 12 8.94 -20.04 -1.75
CA TRP A 12 10.31 -19.81 -2.22
C TRP A 12 10.54 -18.30 -2.38
N GLY A 13 11.52 -17.76 -1.65
CA GLY A 13 11.77 -16.32 -1.54
C GLY A 13 11.71 -15.82 -0.10
N ASP A 14 10.89 -16.45 0.76
CA ASP A 14 10.81 -16.12 2.18
C ASP A 14 12.07 -16.59 2.92
N LEU A 15 12.59 -15.78 3.85
CA LEU A 15 13.81 -16.05 4.61
C LEU A 15 13.72 -17.35 5.41
N GLU A 16 12.53 -17.73 5.83
CA GLU A 16 12.29 -18.93 6.62
C GLU A 16 11.86 -20.14 5.79
N PHE A 17 11.77 -20.03 4.47
CA PHE A 17 11.36 -21.13 3.62
C PHE A 17 12.23 -22.37 3.83
N GLY A 18 11.59 -23.53 4.03
CA GLY A 18 12.26 -24.81 4.30
C GLY A 18 12.80 -24.99 5.73
N LYS A 19 12.72 -23.97 6.60
CA LYS A 19 13.06 -24.11 8.02
C LYS A 19 11.95 -24.81 8.79
N LYS A 20 12.31 -25.48 9.88
CA LYS A 20 11.40 -26.20 10.78
C LYS A 20 11.68 -25.81 12.22
N GLY A 21 10.64 -25.69 13.03
CA GLY A 21 10.77 -25.33 14.45
C GLY A 21 9.55 -24.56 14.95
N GLU A 22 9.51 -24.31 16.25
CA GLU A 22 8.48 -23.48 16.85
C GLU A 22 8.64 -22.01 16.41
N GLY A 23 7.54 -21.38 16.01
CA GLY A 23 7.53 -19.96 15.65
C GLY A 23 7.95 -19.62 14.21
N ILE A 24 8.41 -20.60 13.43
CA ILE A 24 8.66 -20.42 11.99
C ILE A 24 7.37 -20.01 11.27
N GLY A 25 7.45 -19.00 10.40
CA GLY A 25 6.33 -18.44 9.66
C GLY A 25 5.53 -17.38 10.40
N ARG A 26 5.91 -17.01 11.63
CA ARG A 26 5.25 -15.93 12.42
C ARG A 26 5.83 -14.54 12.15
N ASN A 27 6.95 -14.44 11.45
CA ASN A 27 7.63 -13.18 11.17
C ASN A 27 7.60 -12.88 9.67
N SER A 28 7.53 -11.59 9.36
CA SER A 28 7.82 -11.02 8.03
C SER A 28 9.11 -10.21 8.14
N TYR A 29 10.12 -10.57 7.38
CA TYR A 29 11.46 -10.00 7.42
C TYR A 29 11.61 -8.90 6.38
N PHE A 30 12.13 -7.75 6.80
CA PHE A 30 12.41 -6.64 5.90
C PHE A 30 13.54 -7.00 4.94
N SER A 31 13.43 -6.58 3.69
CA SER A 31 14.47 -6.76 2.68
C SER A 31 15.79 -6.12 3.12
N ARG A 32 16.90 -6.75 2.72
CA ARG A 32 18.24 -6.18 2.90
C ARG A 32 18.42 -4.88 2.12
N LEU A 33 17.68 -4.68 1.04
CA LEU A 33 17.71 -3.43 0.28
C LEU A 33 17.21 -2.26 1.13
N VAL A 34 16.01 -2.40 1.71
CA VAL A 34 15.39 -1.35 2.52
C VAL A 34 16.10 -1.14 3.85
N THR A 35 16.78 -2.15 4.40
CA THR A 35 17.52 -2.03 5.68
C THR A 35 18.97 -1.57 5.50
N GLN A 36 19.64 -1.86 4.37
CA GLN A 36 21.10 -1.65 4.23
C GLN A 36 21.50 -0.74 3.07
N GLN A 37 20.71 -0.60 2.01
CA GLN A 37 21.16 0.04 0.76
C GLN A 37 20.37 1.28 0.36
N ILE A 38 19.04 1.26 0.51
CA ILE A 38 18.15 2.34 0.04
C ILE A 38 18.09 3.46 1.07
N THR A 39 18.66 4.63 0.81
CA THR A 39 18.63 5.74 1.79
C THR A 39 17.37 6.60 1.71
N LYS A 40 16.75 6.67 0.52
CA LYS A 40 15.50 7.39 0.23
C LYS A 40 14.65 6.58 -0.75
N VAL A 41 13.34 6.67 -0.59
CA VAL A 41 12.33 6.00 -1.41
C VAL A 41 11.49 7.04 -2.12
N VAL A 42 11.29 6.86 -3.43
CA VAL A 42 10.26 7.55 -4.21
C VAL A 42 9.25 6.51 -4.65
N ASN A 43 8.04 6.57 -4.11
CA ASN A 43 6.98 5.66 -4.48
C ASN A 43 6.30 6.15 -5.76
N ILE A 44 6.09 5.23 -6.71
CA ILE A 44 5.29 5.48 -7.90
C ILE A 44 4.22 4.40 -7.95
N THR A 45 2.96 4.78 -7.83
CA THR A 45 1.83 3.85 -7.77
C THR A 45 0.80 4.15 -8.83
N PRO A 46 0.23 3.13 -9.48
CA PRO A 46 -0.82 3.36 -10.46
C PRO A 46 -2.16 3.63 -9.77
N LEU A 47 -3.06 4.37 -10.42
CA LEU A 47 -4.42 4.59 -9.92
C LEU A 47 -5.31 3.36 -10.22
N LEU A 48 -5.15 2.30 -9.44
CA LEU A 48 -5.89 1.04 -9.60
C LEU A 48 -6.66 0.67 -8.33
N ASN A 49 -7.89 0.18 -8.53
CA ASN A 49 -8.68 -0.46 -7.49
C ASN A 49 -7.96 -1.70 -6.92
N HIS A 50 -7.99 -1.83 -5.60
CA HIS A 50 -7.67 -3.07 -4.90
C HIS A 50 -8.85 -3.45 -4.01
N ASN A 51 -9.36 -4.66 -4.17
CA ASN A 51 -10.60 -5.17 -3.57
C ASN A 51 -10.58 -5.21 -2.04
N LEU A 52 -9.41 -5.29 -1.40
CA LEU A 52 -9.29 -5.39 0.05
C LEU A 52 -8.90 -4.09 0.74
N VAL A 53 -8.00 -3.32 0.13
CA VAL A 53 -7.47 -2.08 0.71
C VAL A 53 -7.98 -0.81 0.01
N GLY A 54 -8.86 -0.95 -0.99
CA GLY A 54 -9.41 0.15 -1.76
C GLY A 54 -8.55 0.52 -2.96
N VAL A 55 -7.26 0.79 -2.75
CA VAL A 55 -6.34 1.18 -3.82
C VAL A 55 -5.04 0.38 -3.79
N SER A 56 -4.48 0.13 -4.98
CA SER A 56 -3.09 -0.35 -5.13
C SER A 56 -2.12 0.81 -4.90
N GLY A 57 -2.21 1.42 -3.72
CA GLY A 57 -1.59 2.70 -3.36
C GLY A 57 -0.23 2.57 -2.67
N ALA A 58 0.31 3.71 -2.25
CA ALA A 58 1.64 3.87 -1.71
C ALA A 58 1.82 3.11 -0.38
N LEU A 59 0.82 3.14 0.51
CA LEU A 59 0.93 2.51 1.83
C LEU A 59 1.05 0.99 1.69
N TRP A 60 0.06 0.37 1.03
CA TRP A 60 0.01 -1.07 0.82
C TRP A 60 1.19 -1.55 -0.03
N GLY A 61 1.47 -0.86 -1.15
CA GLY A 61 2.53 -1.25 -2.08
C GLY A 61 3.91 -1.22 -1.42
N LEU A 62 4.22 -0.17 -0.65
CA LEU A 62 5.50 -0.08 0.05
C LEU A 62 5.62 -1.13 1.17
N ALA A 63 4.56 -1.34 1.96
CA ALA A 63 4.59 -2.32 3.04
C ALA A 63 4.79 -3.74 2.52
N MET A 64 3.98 -4.18 1.55
CA MET A 64 4.02 -5.54 1.01
C MET A 64 5.29 -5.80 0.17
N SER A 65 5.88 -4.78 -0.47
CA SER A 65 7.14 -4.94 -1.19
C SER A 65 8.38 -4.91 -0.28
N SER A 66 8.24 -4.43 0.96
CA SER A 66 9.37 -4.26 1.87
C SER A 66 9.67 -5.48 2.73
N VAL A 67 8.70 -6.39 2.90
CA VAL A 67 8.83 -7.58 3.74
C VAL A 67 8.51 -8.86 2.99
N ASP A 68 9.02 -9.99 3.47
CA ASP A 68 8.63 -11.32 3.00
C ASP A 68 7.38 -11.87 3.76
N ASN A 69 6.91 -13.07 3.40
CA ASN A 69 5.80 -13.76 4.06
C ASN A 69 4.52 -12.89 4.14
N THR A 70 4.16 -12.24 3.04
CA THR A 70 3.00 -11.33 2.93
C THR A 70 1.68 -12.05 2.69
N LEU A 71 1.72 -13.26 2.10
CA LEU A 71 0.54 -14.09 1.77
C LEU A 71 -0.41 -14.31 2.96
N ARG A 72 0.11 -14.24 4.19
CA ARG A 72 -0.69 -14.39 5.42
C ARG A 72 -1.63 -13.21 5.68
N PHE A 73 -1.39 -12.05 5.05
CA PHE A 73 -2.21 -10.85 5.15
C PHE A 73 -3.19 -10.71 3.98
N GLU A 74 -2.75 -11.08 2.76
CA GLU A 74 -3.41 -10.75 1.49
C GLU A 74 -4.85 -11.26 1.29
N ASN A 75 -5.37 -12.11 2.17
CA ASN A 75 -6.75 -12.63 2.07
C ASN A 75 -7.69 -12.07 3.15
N ASP A 76 -7.24 -11.11 3.95
CA ASP A 76 -7.98 -10.60 5.09
C ASP A 76 -7.80 -9.07 5.22
N PRO A 77 -8.84 -8.28 4.93
CA PRO A 77 -8.74 -6.82 4.94
C PRO A 77 -8.43 -6.26 6.33
N ASP A 78 -8.87 -6.91 7.41
CA ASP A 78 -8.64 -6.44 8.79
C ASP A 78 -7.16 -6.65 9.17
N ARG A 79 -6.57 -7.76 8.71
CA ARG A 79 -5.12 -7.99 8.85
C ARG A 79 -4.32 -6.97 8.08
N LEU A 80 -4.72 -6.65 6.85
CA LEU A 80 -4.05 -5.61 6.04
C LEU A 80 -4.18 -4.24 6.69
N ALA A 81 -5.36 -3.90 7.22
CA ALA A 81 -5.61 -2.62 7.90
C ALA A 81 -4.72 -2.40 9.12
N SER A 82 -4.27 -3.46 9.78
CA SER A 82 -3.31 -3.38 10.90
C SER A 82 -1.86 -3.51 10.43
N ALA A 83 -1.55 -4.55 9.65
CA ALA A 83 -0.18 -4.89 9.27
C ALA A 83 0.47 -3.84 8.37
N VAL A 84 -0.27 -3.24 7.41
CA VAL A 84 0.30 -2.25 6.50
C VAL A 84 0.81 -1.02 7.26
N PRO A 85 0.00 -0.33 8.08
CA PRO A 85 0.49 0.78 8.89
C PRO A 85 1.61 0.38 9.86
N GLU A 86 1.48 -0.75 10.55
CA GLU A 86 2.47 -1.20 11.53
C GLU A 86 3.84 -1.52 10.91
N ILE A 87 3.86 -2.07 9.69
CA ILE A 87 5.10 -2.33 8.93
C ILE A 87 5.78 -1.01 8.57
N LEU A 88 5.02 0.01 8.17
CA LEU A 88 5.56 1.31 7.75
C LEU A 88 6.21 2.07 8.91
N VAL A 89 5.62 2.04 10.10
CA VAL A 89 6.20 2.69 11.29
C VAL A 89 7.24 1.82 12.01
N ARG A 90 7.51 0.61 11.52
CA ARG A 90 8.47 -0.28 12.17
C ARG A 90 9.90 0.25 11.99
N PRO A 91 10.68 0.37 13.08
CA PRO A 91 12.10 0.69 12.97
C PRO A 91 12.84 -0.41 12.19
N ILE A 92 13.63 0.02 11.21
CA ILE A 92 14.44 -0.85 10.35
C ILE A 92 15.94 -0.60 10.48
N ILE A 93 16.35 0.51 11.11
CA ILE A 93 17.76 0.87 11.36
C ILE A 93 17.91 1.45 12.76
N ASP A 94 18.83 0.86 13.52
CA ASP A 94 19.25 1.29 14.86
C ASP A 94 18.07 1.63 15.81
N ASP A 95 16.94 0.93 15.63
CA ASP A 95 15.67 1.16 16.34
C ASP A 95 15.15 2.61 16.30
N ARG A 96 15.56 3.39 15.28
CA ARG A 96 15.25 4.82 15.15
C ARG A 96 14.55 5.20 13.87
N ILE A 97 15.01 4.66 12.74
CA ILE A 97 14.48 5.04 11.42
C ILE A 97 13.44 4.00 11.04
N ALA A 98 12.18 4.42 10.94
CA ALA A 98 11.11 3.62 10.43
C ALA A 98 11.18 3.48 8.90
N LEU A 99 10.49 2.48 8.35
CA LEU A 99 10.40 2.32 6.90
C LEU A 99 9.80 3.57 6.22
N GLY A 100 8.73 4.12 6.81
CA GLY A 100 8.05 5.33 6.32
C GLY A 100 8.97 6.56 6.26
N ASP A 101 9.91 6.71 7.19
CA ASP A 101 10.84 7.86 7.24
C ASP A 101 11.79 7.93 6.03
N ARG A 102 11.94 6.81 5.31
CA ARG A 102 12.74 6.77 4.09
C ARG A 102 12.00 7.35 2.88
N VAL A 103 10.68 7.47 2.94
CA VAL A 103 9.87 7.99 1.82
C VAL A 103 10.10 9.50 1.69
N ALA A 104 10.65 9.89 0.55
CA ALA A 104 10.90 11.29 0.20
C ALA A 104 9.76 11.90 -0.61
N LEU A 105 9.10 11.09 -1.44
CA LEU A 105 8.06 11.52 -2.35
C LEU A 105 7.19 10.33 -2.73
N ASN A 106 5.89 10.58 -2.90
CA ASN A 106 4.93 9.66 -3.47
C ASN A 106 4.34 10.29 -4.74
N ILE A 107 4.20 9.46 -5.78
CA ILE A 107 3.67 9.84 -7.08
C ILE A 107 2.56 8.85 -7.42
N VAL A 108 1.35 9.35 -7.67
CA VAL A 108 0.30 8.54 -8.30
C VAL A 108 0.35 8.77 -9.80
N ASP A 109 0.64 7.71 -10.54
CA ASP A 109 0.43 7.65 -11.98
C ASP A 109 -1.07 7.44 -12.24
N ALA A 110 -1.75 8.57 -12.44
CA ALA A 110 -3.17 8.64 -12.77
C ALA A 110 -3.35 8.93 -14.27
N LEU A 111 -2.45 8.48 -15.14
CA LEU A 111 -2.69 8.52 -16.59
C LEU A 111 -3.96 7.75 -16.93
N ILE A 112 -4.08 6.54 -16.37
CA ILE A 112 -5.24 5.67 -16.47
C ILE A 112 -5.71 5.33 -15.06
N CYS A 113 -7.01 5.51 -14.81
CA CYS A 113 -7.69 5.09 -13.59
C CYS A 113 -8.48 3.81 -13.86
N GLN A 114 -8.13 2.70 -13.21
CA GLN A 114 -8.96 1.50 -13.20
C GLN A 114 -9.84 1.49 -11.95
N TYR A 115 -11.13 1.75 -12.12
CA TYR A 115 -12.07 1.88 -11.00
C TYR A 115 -12.74 0.56 -10.58
N GLN A 116 -12.54 -0.51 -11.35
CA GLN A 116 -12.96 -1.87 -11.03
C GLN A 116 -12.05 -2.88 -11.71
N GLY A 117 -11.61 -3.92 -10.99
CA GLY A 117 -10.62 -4.86 -11.52
C GLY A 117 -10.10 -5.86 -10.49
N GLU A 118 -8.80 -6.14 -10.55
CA GLU A 118 -8.07 -7.19 -9.80
C GLU A 118 -8.40 -8.62 -10.25
N ASP A 119 -9.54 -9.19 -9.84
CA ASP A 119 -9.92 -10.57 -10.23
C ASP A 119 -10.32 -10.70 -11.71
N ARG A 120 -10.71 -9.59 -12.33
CA ARG A 120 -11.09 -9.52 -13.74
C ARG A 120 -10.49 -8.27 -14.38
N THR A 121 -9.42 -8.44 -15.16
CA THR A 121 -8.80 -7.35 -15.91
C THR A 121 -9.61 -7.05 -17.16
N MET A 122 -10.55 -6.10 -17.07
CA MET A 122 -11.36 -5.69 -18.21
C MET A 122 -11.16 -4.20 -18.50
N LEU A 123 -10.71 -3.90 -19.73
CA LEU A 123 -10.38 -2.53 -20.16
C LEU A 123 -11.53 -1.53 -20.03
N HIS A 124 -12.79 -2.01 -20.10
CA HIS A 124 -13.96 -1.14 -20.00
C HIS A 124 -14.20 -0.57 -18.59
N PHE A 125 -13.45 -1.02 -17.59
CA PHE A 125 -13.47 -0.45 -16.23
C PHE A 125 -12.33 0.53 -15.97
N SER A 126 -11.84 1.16 -17.04
CA SER A 126 -10.75 2.14 -16.97
C SER A 126 -11.14 3.43 -17.68
N VAL A 127 -10.62 4.55 -17.18
CA VAL A 127 -10.76 5.87 -17.80
C VAL A 127 -9.41 6.55 -17.89
N GLU A 128 -9.21 7.36 -18.92
CA GLU A 128 -8.06 8.25 -19.04
C GLU A 128 -8.31 9.50 -18.19
N LEU A 129 -7.44 9.78 -17.22
CA LEU A 129 -7.46 11.06 -16.50
C LEU A 129 -6.35 11.99 -16.99
N ASN A 130 -5.26 11.42 -17.53
CA ASN A 130 -4.06 12.14 -17.97
C ASN A 130 -3.50 13.02 -16.86
N GLN A 131 -3.28 12.45 -15.68
CA GLN A 131 -2.79 13.19 -14.50
C GLN A 131 -1.61 12.49 -13.84
N LEU A 132 -0.76 13.28 -13.19
CA LEU A 132 0.22 12.83 -12.22
C LEU A 132 -0.02 13.58 -10.91
N TRP A 133 -0.08 12.85 -9.80
CA TRP A 133 -0.28 13.45 -8.48
C TRP A 133 0.95 13.27 -7.62
N PHE A 134 1.35 14.31 -6.91
CA PHE A 134 2.58 14.34 -6.11
C PHE A 134 2.26 14.73 -4.68
N SER A 135 2.84 14.03 -3.71
CA SER A 135 2.77 14.41 -2.31
C SER A 135 3.87 13.76 -1.48
N THR A 136 4.25 14.41 -0.38
CA THR A 136 5.01 13.76 0.68
C THR A 136 4.12 12.97 1.64
N ASP A 137 2.80 13.22 1.63
CA ASP A 137 1.81 12.53 2.45
C ASP A 137 1.20 11.35 1.66
N ALA A 138 1.67 10.13 1.94
CA ALA A 138 1.17 8.92 1.29
C ALA A 138 -0.31 8.64 1.61
N VAL A 139 -0.76 8.99 2.82
CA VAL A 139 -2.16 8.80 3.23
C VAL A 139 -3.07 9.71 2.41
N ALA A 140 -2.65 10.97 2.18
CA ALA A 140 -3.41 11.92 1.37
C ALA A 140 -3.61 11.44 -0.08
N LEU A 141 -2.56 10.91 -0.72
CA LEU A 141 -2.66 10.38 -2.08
C LEU A 141 -3.51 9.13 -2.18
N ASP A 142 -3.37 8.18 -1.26
CA ASP A 142 -4.15 6.94 -1.30
C ASP A 142 -5.65 7.21 -1.02
N VAL A 143 -5.96 8.12 -0.10
CA VAL A 143 -7.34 8.56 0.16
C VAL A 143 -7.93 9.29 -1.05
N LEU A 144 -7.18 10.20 -1.68
CA LEU A 144 -7.62 10.84 -2.93
C LEU A 144 -7.86 9.82 -4.04
N SER A 145 -6.98 8.82 -4.14
CA SER A 145 -7.09 7.73 -5.12
C SER A 145 -8.37 6.92 -4.91
N ALA A 146 -8.68 6.57 -3.65
CA ALA A 146 -9.89 5.85 -3.30
C ALA A 146 -11.16 6.66 -3.67
N GLN A 147 -11.15 7.96 -3.36
CA GLN A 147 -12.25 8.87 -3.71
C GLN A 147 -12.44 9.01 -5.22
N GLU A 148 -11.36 9.11 -5.98
CA GLU A 148 -11.40 9.20 -7.44
C GLU A 148 -11.93 7.91 -8.06
N ILE A 149 -11.48 6.74 -7.61
CA ILE A 149 -12.01 5.44 -8.03
C ILE A 149 -13.52 5.35 -7.78
N ASP A 150 -13.98 5.73 -6.58
CA ASP A 150 -15.40 5.74 -6.26
C ASP A 150 -16.20 6.73 -7.11
N ARG A 151 -15.62 7.88 -7.44
CA ARG A 151 -16.22 8.86 -8.36
C ARG A 151 -16.42 8.27 -9.76
N GLN A 152 -15.41 7.60 -10.30
CA GLN A 152 -15.47 6.99 -11.63
C GLN A 152 -16.42 5.78 -11.69
N ARG A 153 -16.47 4.99 -10.62
CA ARG A 153 -17.42 3.89 -10.45
C ARG A 153 -18.87 4.40 -10.50
N LYS A 154 -19.17 5.47 -9.76
CA LYS A 154 -20.50 6.11 -9.77
C LYS A 154 -20.84 6.70 -11.14
N ALA A 155 -19.90 7.41 -11.78
CA ALA A 155 -20.11 7.98 -13.11
C ALA A 155 -20.42 6.89 -14.16
N SER A 156 -19.79 5.74 -14.04
CA SER A 156 -19.93 4.61 -14.97
C SER A 156 -21.07 3.64 -14.60
N LYS A 157 -21.82 3.92 -13.52
CA LYS A 157 -22.87 3.04 -12.97
C LYS A 157 -22.38 1.61 -12.71
N ALA A 158 -21.11 1.49 -12.35
CA ALA A 158 -20.52 0.22 -11.97
C ALA A 158 -21.04 -0.22 -10.58
N PRO A 159 -21.02 -1.53 -10.25
CA PRO A 159 -21.40 -2.02 -8.94
C PRO A 159 -20.68 -1.27 -7.82
N GLU A 160 -21.39 -0.90 -6.77
CA GLU A 160 -20.77 -0.34 -5.57
C GLU A 160 -19.81 -1.37 -4.96
N ALA A 161 -18.60 -0.92 -4.63
CA ALA A 161 -17.69 -1.70 -3.79
C ALA A 161 -17.51 -0.93 -2.48
N LYS A 162 -17.52 -1.66 -1.37
CA LYS A 162 -17.26 -1.08 -0.06
C LYS A 162 -15.75 -0.93 0.10
N THR A 163 -15.26 0.28 -0.03
CA THR A 163 -13.87 0.62 0.29
C THR A 163 -13.65 0.48 1.79
N ASN A 164 -12.76 -0.41 2.24
CA ASN A 164 -12.35 -0.45 3.64
C ASN A 164 -11.40 0.73 3.91
N LEU A 165 -11.87 1.71 4.69
CA LEU A 165 -11.09 2.90 5.05
C LEU A 165 -10.28 2.73 6.33
N GLU A 166 -10.43 1.60 7.03
CA GLU A 166 -9.78 1.35 8.32
C GLU A 166 -8.25 1.40 8.22
N LEU A 167 -7.68 0.90 7.11
CA LEU A 167 -6.24 1.00 6.84
C LEU A 167 -5.76 2.45 6.89
N TYR A 168 -6.46 3.37 6.23
CA TYR A 168 -6.07 4.79 6.17
C TYR A 168 -6.29 5.50 7.51
N GLN A 169 -7.33 5.11 8.24
CA GLN A 169 -7.57 5.59 9.60
C GLN A 169 -6.44 5.16 10.54
N ASN A 170 -6.05 3.89 10.50
CA ASN A 170 -4.93 3.36 11.28
C ASN A 170 -3.60 4.03 10.90
N ALA A 171 -3.37 4.27 9.61
CA ALA A 171 -2.19 5.00 9.14
C ALA A 171 -2.13 6.43 9.67
N ALA A 172 -3.27 7.13 9.70
CA ALA A 172 -3.36 8.47 10.27
C ALA A 172 -3.15 8.47 11.79
N LEU A 173 -3.70 7.48 12.50
CA LEU A 173 -3.50 7.31 13.96
C LEU A 173 -2.04 7.05 14.33
N LEU A 174 -1.29 6.38 13.45
CA LEU A 174 0.15 6.14 13.60
C LEU A 174 1.02 7.29 13.05
N GLU A 175 0.41 8.42 12.71
CA GLU A 175 1.10 9.63 12.23
C GLU A 175 1.94 9.42 10.96
N ILE A 176 1.60 8.42 10.13
CA ILE A 176 2.25 8.16 8.83
C ILE A 176 1.95 9.29 7.83
N GLY A 177 0.78 9.91 7.96
CA GLY A 177 0.28 11.02 7.16
C GLY A 177 -1.03 11.53 7.73
N VAL A 178 -1.47 12.72 7.30
CA VAL A 178 -2.64 13.40 7.88
C VAL A 178 -3.81 13.51 6.89
N SER A 179 -3.66 12.94 5.70
CA SER A 179 -4.67 12.98 4.64
C SER A 179 -5.07 14.42 4.24
N ASP A 180 -4.13 15.36 4.30
CA ASP A 180 -4.40 16.76 3.97
C ASP A 180 -4.30 17.01 2.46
N ALA A 181 -5.44 17.32 1.83
CA ALA A 181 -5.52 17.60 0.40
C ALA A 181 -4.64 18.78 -0.04
N ARG A 182 -4.28 19.70 0.87
CA ARG A 182 -3.37 20.82 0.57
C ARG A 182 -1.93 20.37 0.27
N ASN A 183 -1.58 19.15 0.67
CA ASN A 183 -0.26 18.58 0.44
C ASN A 183 -0.17 17.84 -0.91
N ILE A 184 -1.20 17.89 -1.75
CA ILE A 184 -1.25 17.19 -3.03
C ILE A 184 -1.12 18.20 -4.17
N ASP A 185 -0.16 17.96 -5.06
CA ASP A 185 -0.05 18.66 -6.35
C ASP A 185 -0.55 17.74 -7.47
N VAL A 186 -1.53 18.21 -8.24
CA VAL A 186 -2.14 17.48 -9.35
C VAL A 186 -1.78 18.17 -10.66
N THR A 187 -0.96 17.51 -11.46
CA THR A 187 -0.57 17.98 -12.79
C THR A 187 -1.36 17.24 -13.87
N ARG A 188 -2.03 17.98 -14.75
CA ARG A 188 -2.68 17.42 -15.94
C ARG A 188 -1.72 17.42 -17.12
N LEU A 189 -1.65 16.30 -17.83
CA LEU A 189 -0.80 16.09 -18.99
C LEU A 189 -1.59 16.33 -20.29
N PRO A 190 -0.90 16.79 -21.35
CA PRO A 190 -1.50 17.08 -22.65
C PRO A 190 -2.08 15.85 -23.34
#